data_AF-A0A2V9B218-F1
#
_entry.id   AF-A0A2V9B218-F1
#
_cell.length_a   1.000
_cell.length_b   1.000
_cell.length_c   1.000
_cell.angle_alpha   90.00
_cell.angle_beta   90.00
_cell.angle_gamma   90.00
#
_symmetry.space_group_name_H-M   'P 1'
#
loop_
_entity.id
_entity.type
_entity.pdbx_description
1 polymer ?
#
loop_
_entity_poly.entity_id
_entity_poly.type
_entity_poly.pdbx_seq_one_letter_code
_entity_poly.pdbx_strand_id
1 'polypeptide(L)'
;MLLLTLTAPEMTILVSGLRVLGANYGKSPHGVFTKRPEKLTNDFFINLLDMGTQWQPQSNGSGGVYEGRDRKTNELKWTASRVDLILGSNSELRALAEVYACADAKEKFVEDFVAAWNKVMNLDRFDLASDRPTKIPADLAVTAVPAA
;
A
#
# COMPACT_ATOMS: atom_id res chain seq x y z
N MET A 1 -12.80 -4.81 -11.65
CA MET A 1 -13.16 -4.86 -10.22
C MET A 1 -12.38 -6.02 -9.60
N LEU A 2 -11.30 -5.74 -8.85
CA LEU A 2 -10.35 -6.74 -8.37
C LEU A 2 -10.89 -7.50 -7.14
N LEU A 3 -10.54 -8.78 -7.02
CA LEU A 3 -11.04 -9.80 -6.07
C LEU A 3 -11.08 -9.37 -4.59
N LEU A 4 -10.26 -8.39 -4.19
CA LEU A 4 -10.15 -7.91 -2.81
C LEU A 4 -10.91 -6.61 -2.53
N THR A 5 -11.66 -6.06 -3.50
CA THR A 5 -12.37 -4.77 -3.37
C THR A 5 -11.49 -3.58 -2.95
N LEU A 6 -10.17 -3.73 -3.12
CA LEU A 6 -9.19 -2.70 -2.81
C LEU A 6 -9.09 -1.67 -3.93
N THR A 7 -8.97 -0.42 -3.53
CA THR A 7 -8.61 0.69 -4.42
C THR A 7 -7.11 0.67 -4.73
N ALA A 8 -6.69 1.33 -5.81
CA ALA A 8 -5.27 1.41 -6.16
C ALA A 8 -4.37 2.01 -5.05
N PRO A 9 -4.80 3.06 -4.31
CA PRO A 9 -4.06 3.57 -3.16
C PRO A 9 -3.94 2.56 -2.01
N GLU A 10 -5.04 1.89 -1.63
CA GLU A 10 -5.03 0.89 -0.55
C GLU A 10 -4.08 -0.27 -0.87
N MET A 11 -4.10 -0.77 -2.12
CA MET A 11 -3.20 -1.83 -2.57
C MET A 11 -1.72 -1.38 -2.51
N THR A 12 -1.43 -0.16 -2.94
CA THR A 12 -0.07 0.41 -2.95
C THR A 12 0.52 0.51 -1.55
N ILE A 13 -0.29 0.97 -0.58
CA ILE A 13 0.13 1.10 0.82
C ILE A 13 0.27 -0.27 1.48
N LEU A 14 -0.67 -1.17 1.24
CA LEU A 14 -0.62 -2.52 1.82
C LEU A 14 0.63 -3.27 1.34
N VAL A 15 0.92 -3.24 0.04
CA VAL A 15 2.11 -3.92 -0.53
C VAL A 15 3.40 -3.34 0.06
N SER A 16 3.56 -2.02 0.05
CA SER A 16 4.76 -1.36 0.57
C SER A 16 4.96 -1.58 2.07
N GLY A 17 3.89 -1.52 2.87
CA GLY A 17 3.93 -1.80 4.30
C GLY A 17 4.29 -3.26 4.61
N LEU A 18 3.74 -4.23 3.86
CA LEU A 18 4.10 -5.64 4.02
C LEU A 18 5.56 -5.91 3.65
N ARG A 19 6.11 -5.20 2.66
CA ARG A 19 7.53 -5.31 2.29
C ARG A 19 8.45 -4.86 3.41
N VAL A 20 8.21 -3.70 4.03
CA VAL A 20 9.06 -3.20 5.13
C VAL A 20 8.92 -4.03 6.40
N LEU A 21 7.76 -4.65 6.62
CA LEU A 21 7.54 -5.60 7.71
C LEU A 21 8.17 -6.98 7.46
N GLY A 22 8.74 -7.22 6.28
CA GLY A 22 9.39 -8.49 5.97
C GLY A 22 8.42 -9.66 5.75
N ALA A 23 7.14 -9.39 5.42
CA ALA A 23 6.11 -10.39 5.18
C ALA A 23 6.27 -11.12 3.81
N ASN A 24 7.50 -11.26 3.33
CA ASN A 24 7.82 -11.89 2.07
C ASN A 24 7.90 -13.42 2.22
N TYR A 25 7.39 -14.13 1.20
CA TYR A 25 7.52 -15.58 1.14
C TYR A 25 8.99 -16.00 1.22
N GLY A 26 9.28 -17.00 2.04
CA GLY A 26 10.64 -17.53 2.23
C GLY A 26 11.65 -16.51 2.77
N LYS A 27 11.20 -15.42 3.39
CA LYS A 27 12.06 -14.30 3.85
C LYS A 27 12.89 -13.68 2.72
N SER A 28 12.36 -13.66 1.49
CA SER A 28 13.04 -13.06 0.34
C SER A 28 13.33 -11.56 0.57
N PRO A 29 14.52 -11.07 0.20
CA PRO A 29 14.87 -9.65 0.33
C PRO A 29 14.22 -8.76 -0.76
N HIS A 30 13.48 -9.33 -1.71
CA HIS A 30 12.91 -8.58 -2.81
C HIS A 30 11.88 -7.53 -2.34
N GLY A 31 12.06 -6.28 -2.75
CA GLY A 31 11.17 -5.18 -2.38
C GLY A 31 11.33 -4.69 -0.94
N VAL A 32 12.22 -5.27 -0.13
CA VAL A 32 12.48 -4.81 1.25
C VAL A 32 13.42 -3.61 1.22
N PHE A 33 12.94 -2.46 0.74
CA PHE A 33 13.75 -1.24 0.63
C PHE A 33 13.80 -0.49 1.96
N THR A 34 14.36 -1.13 2.98
CA THR A 34 14.62 -0.50 4.28
C THR A 34 15.83 -1.14 4.94
N LYS A 35 16.53 -0.36 5.75
CA LYS A 35 17.60 -0.85 6.64
C LYS A 35 17.06 -1.27 8.01
N ARG A 36 15.77 -1.05 8.26
CA ARG A 36 15.09 -1.31 9.53
C ARG A 36 13.88 -2.20 9.27
N PRO A 37 14.09 -3.48 8.92
CA PRO A 37 12.99 -4.41 8.74
C PRO A 37 12.15 -4.48 10.02
N GLU A 38 10.88 -4.87 9.88
CA GLU A 38 9.90 -4.98 10.98
C GLU A 38 9.46 -3.64 11.58
N LYS A 39 9.89 -2.51 11.01
CA LYS A 39 9.39 -1.18 11.34
C LYS A 39 8.50 -0.65 10.22
N LEU A 40 7.24 -0.36 10.57
CA LEU A 40 6.29 0.25 9.64
C LEU A 40 6.72 1.68 9.33
N THR A 41 7.29 1.88 8.14
CA THR A 41 7.86 3.14 7.68
C THR A 41 7.62 3.30 6.18
N ASN A 42 7.61 4.54 5.69
CA ASN A 42 7.51 4.84 4.26
C ASN A 42 8.85 4.68 3.51
N ASP A 43 9.83 4.01 4.11
CA ASP A 43 11.17 3.78 3.55
C ASP A 43 11.10 3.11 2.15
N PHE A 44 10.07 2.28 1.91
CA PHE A 44 9.82 1.65 0.62
C PHE A 44 9.75 2.68 -0.52
N PHE A 45 8.91 3.71 -0.38
CA PHE A 45 8.69 4.71 -1.42
C PHE A 45 9.87 5.64 -1.59
N ILE A 46 10.49 6.05 -0.47
CA ILE A 46 11.68 6.91 -0.47
C ILE A 46 12.81 6.25 -1.27
N ASN A 47 13.08 4.96 -1.03
CA ASN A 47 14.15 4.25 -1.71
C ASN A 47 13.78 3.82 -3.14
N LEU A 48 12.49 3.56 -3.42
CA LEU A 48 12.02 3.25 -4.77
C LEU A 48 12.16 4.45 -5.72
N LEU A 49 11.84 5.66 -5.22
CA LEU A 49 11.86 6.90 -5.99
C LEU A 49 13.21 7.63 -5.94
N ASP A 50 14.19 7.07 -5.22
CA ASP A 50 15.55 7.58 -5.19
C ASP A 50 16.22 7.46 -6.58
N MET A 51 16.40 8.60 -7.25
CA MET A 51 17.07 8.71 -8.54
C MET A 51 18.56 8.34 -8.50
N GLY A 52 19.15 8.20 -7.31
CA GLY A 52 20.47 7.61 -7.10
C GLY A 52 20.51 6.10 -7.33
N THR A 53 19.36 5.43 -7.38
CA THR A 53 19.27 3.99 -7.63
C THR A 53 18.82 3.73 -9.08
N GLN A 54 19.65 3.02 -9.83
CA GLN A 54 19.33 2.56 -11.19
C GLN A 54 18.84 1.10 -11.15
N TRP A 55 17.68 0.86 -11.77
CA TRP A 55 17.08 -0.46 -11.84
C TRP A 55 17.41 -1.15 -13.16
N GLN A 56 17.87 -2.39 -13.09
CA GLN A 56 18.15 -3.23 -14.26
C GLN A 56 17.67 -4.67 -14.04
N PRO A 57 17.20 -5.38 -15.07
CA PRO A 57 16.88 -6.79 -14.95
C PRO A 57 18.13 -7.59 -14.57
N GLN A 58 17.95 -8.65 -13.78
CA GLN A 58 19.07 -9.48 -13.37
C GLN A 58 19.65 -10.24 -14.57
N SER A 59 20.98 -10.19 -14.74
CA SER A 59 21.68 -10.76 -15.89
C SER A 59 21.58 -12.28 -16.04
N ASN A 60 21.19 -12.99 -14.97
CA ASN A 60 21.13 -14.45 -14.92
C ASN A 60 19.84 -15.05 -15.53
N GLY A 61 18.98 -14.25 -16.18
CA GLY A 61 17.80 -14.77 -16.88
C GLY A 61 16.63 -15.17 -15.97
N SER A 62 16.70 -14.85 -14.67
CA SER A 62 15.59 -15.04 -13.73
C SER A 62 14.49 -14.04 -14.07
N GLY A 63 13.59 -14.44 -14.97
CA GLY A 63 12.49 -13.60 -15.44
C GLY A 63 11.69 -13.03 -14.28
N GLY A 64 11.75 -11.71 -14.09
CA GLY A 64 10.95 -11.00 -13.09
C GLY A 64 11.71 -10.46 -11.87
N VAL A 65 13.02 -10.68 -11.77
CA VAL A 65 13.89 -10.08 -10.74
C VAL A 65 14.72 -8.94 -11.32
N TYR A 66 14.85 -7.86 -10.55
CA TYR A 66 15.57 -6.64 -10.89
C TYR A 66 16.54 -6.29 -9.77
N GLU A 67 17.67 -5.72 -10.16
CA GLU A 67 18.71 -5.21 -9.26
C GLU A 67 18.68 -3.68 -9.29
N GLY A 68 18.61 -3.07 -8.11
CA GLY A 68 18.76 -1.64 -7.90
C GLY A 68 20.20 -1.36 -7.50
N ARG A 69 20.96 -0.71 -8.38
CA ARG A 69 22.38 -0.38 -8.17
C ARG A 69 22.56 1.12 -7.95
N ASP A 70 23.54 1.51 -7.15
CA ASP A 70 23.91 2.91 -7.03
C ASP A 70 24.42 3.43 -8.38
N ARG A 71 23.89 4.57 -8.83
CA ARG A 71 24.20 5.12 -10.15
C ARG A 71 25.66 5.59 -10.28
N LYS A 72 26.34 5.92 -9.17
CA LYS A 72 27.73 6.40 -9.17
C LYS A 72 28.72 5.26 -8.97
N THR A 73 28.45 4.36 -8.03
CA THR A 73 29.40 3.29 -7.67
C THR A 73 29.10 1.95 -8.34
N ASN A 74 27.91 1.78 -8.93
CA ASN A 74 27.40 0.53 -9.48
C ASN A 74 27.24 -0.60 -8.43
N GLU A 75 27.28 -0.25 -7.14
CA GLU A 75 27.10 -1.18 -6.02
C GLU A 75 25.63 -1.64 -5.92
N LEU A 76 25.42 -2.92 -5.65
CA LEU A 76 24.07 -3.47 -5.45
C LEU A 76 23.46 -2.94 -4.15
N LYS A 77 22.43 -2.10 -4.26
CA LYS A 77 21.69 -1.56 -3.10
C LYS A 77 20.50 -2.44 -2.75
N TRP A 78 19.71 -2.83 -3.75
CA TRP A 78 18.41 -3.47 -3.56
C TRP A 78 18.12 -4.53 -4.61
N THR A 79 17.20 -5.44 -4.32
CA THR A 79 16.61 -6.34 -5.31
C THR A 79 15.09 -6.21 -5.26
N ALA A 80 14.43 -6.36 -6.40
CA ALA A 80 13.01 -6.11 -6.55
C ALA A 80 12.37 -7.07 -7.55
N SER A 81 11.07 -7.29 -7.40
CA SER A 81 10.25 -7.95 -8.41
C SER A 81 9.52 -6.93 -9.28
N ARG A 82 8.85 -7.39 -10.35
CA ARG A 82 7.94 -6.54 -11.15
C ARG A 82 6.85 -5.88 -10.32
N VAL A 83 6.36 -6.56 -9.29
CA VAL A 83 5.29 -6.05 -8.41
C VAL A 83 5.77 -4.85 -7.60
N ASP A 84 7.07 -4.77 -7.31
CA ASP A 84 7.63 -3.65 -6.56
C ASP A 84 7.92 -2.47 -7.50
N LEU A 85 8.45 -2.74 -8.70
CA LEU A 85 8.81 -1.71 -9.67
C LEU A 85 7.62 -1.12 -10.44
N ILE A 86 6.47 -1.82 -10.50
CA ILE A 86 5.26 -1.27 -11.13
C ILE A 86 4.81 0.03 -10.43
N LEU A 87 5.03 0.12 -9.11
CA LEU A 87 4.72 1.29 -8.30
C LEU A 87 5.55 2.53 -8.67
N GLY A 88 6.73 2.33 -9.27
CA GLY A 88 7.61 3.42 -9.71
C GLY A 88 7.55 3.72 -11.21
N SER A 89 6.93 2.84 -12.01
CA SER A 89 6.94 2.89 -13.49
C SER A 89 5.58 3.20 -14.12
N ASN A 90 4.47 2.83 -13.47
CA ASN A 90 3.14 3.25 -13.88
C ASN A 90 2.87 4.68 -13.41
N SER A 91 2.43 5.57 -14.30
CA SER A 91 2.25 7.00 -13.99
C SER A 91 1.26 7.27 -12.85
N GLU A 92 0.16 6.52 -12.76
CA GLU A 92 -0.84 6.68 -11.70
C GLU A 92 -0.32 6.17 -10.36
N LEU A 93 0.28 4.98 -10.34
CA LEU A 93 0.84 4.38 -9.13
C LEU A 93 2.06 5.17 -8.63
N ARG A 94 2.84 5.74 -9.55
CA ARG A 94 3.97 6.61 -9.23
C ARG A 94 3.51 7.89 -8.55
N ALA A 95 2.43 8.52 -9.02
CA ALA A 95 1.88 9.70 -8.35
C ALA A 95 1.46 9.38 -6.90
N LEU A 96 0.87 8.20 -6.66
CA LEU A 96 0.57 7.73 -5.31
C LEU A 96 1.84 7.48 -4.48
N ALA A 97 2.85 6.85 -5.07
CA ALA A 97 4.14 6.61 -4.42
C ALA A 97 4.84 7.91 -4.03
N GLU A 98 4.77 8.94 -4.87
CA GLU A 98 5.36 10.26 -4.60
C GLU A 98 4.70 10.94 -3.39
N VAL A 99 3.38 10.84 -3.24
CA VAL A 99 2.66 11.33 -2.05
C VAL A 99 3.18 10.67 -0.77
N TYR A 100 3.35 9.34 -0.77
CA TYR A 100 3.84 8.64 0.42
C TYR A 100 5.36 8.74 0.64
N ALA A 101 6.13 9.16 -0.36
CA ALA A 101 7.55 9.43 -0.21
C ALA A 101 7.87 10.81 0.40
N CYS A 102 6.89 11.70 0.48
CA CYS A 102 7.05 13.01 1.11
C CYS A 102 7.45 12.88 2.59
N ALA A 103 8.21 13.87 3.09
CA ALA A 103 8.77 13.84 4.44
C ALA A 103 7.70 13.90 5.56
N ASP A 104 6.56 14.53 5.27
CA ASP A 104 5.38 14.68 6.11
C ASP A 104 4.39 13.49 6.01
N ALA A 105 4.58 12.59 5.06
CA ALA A 105 3.64 11.48 4.82
C ALA A 105 3.81 10.28 5.76
N LYS A 106 4.71 10.35 6.76
CA LYS A 106 4.99 9.22 7.66
C LYS A 106 3.78 8.80 8.50
N GLU A 107 3.12 9.78 9.12
CA GLU A 107 1.95 9.54 9.96
C GLU A 107 0.77 9.05 9.11
N LYS A 108 0.52 9.77 8.00
CA LYS A 108 -0.49 9.38 6.99
C LYS A 108 -0.28 7.95 6.49
N PHE A 109 0.95 7.56 6.17
CA PHE A 109 1.27 6.21 5.71
C PHE A 109 0.90 5.14 6.74
N VAL A 110 1.19 5.38 8.02
CA VAL A 110 0.85 4.44 9.09
C VAL A 110 -0.66 4.33 9.26
N GLU A 111 -1.37 5.46 9.30
CA GLU A 111 -2.83 5.49 9.43
C GLU A 111 -3.52 4.78 8.27
N ASP A 112 -3.12 5.10 7.03
CA ASP A 112 -3.69 4.49 5.84
C ASP A 112 -3.35 3.00 5.74
N PHE A 113 -2.15 2.59 6.19
CA PHE A 113 -1.78 1.17 6.24
C PHE A 113 -2.65 0.40 7.23
N VAL A 114 -2.85 0.94 8.44
CA VAL A 114 -3.70 0.30 9.46
C VAL A 114 -5.15 0.23 8.98
N ALA A 115 -5.66 1.29 8.34
CA ALA A 115 -7.00 1.31 7.78
C ALA A 115 -7.18 0.25 6.68
N ALA A 116 -6.23 0.15 5.74
CA ALA A 116 -6.25 -0.84 4.68
C ALA A 116 -6.13 -2.27 5.24
N TRP A 117 -5.24 -2.49 6.21
CA TRP A 117 -5.08 -3.79 6.87
C TRP A 117 -6.37 -4.21 7.59
N ASN A 118 -6.95 -3.32 8.40
CA ASN A 118 -8.19 -3.58 9.11
C ASN A 118 -9.35 -3.85 8.14
N LYS A 119 -9.42 -3.16 7.00
CA LYS A 119 -10.40 -3.44 5.94
C LYS A 119 -10.25 -4.87 5.44
N VAL A 120 -9.04 -5.28 5.06
CA VAL A 120 -8.76 -6.65 4.56
C VAL A 120 -9.13 -7.70 5.59
N MET A 121 -8.77 -7.49 6.86
CA MET A 121 -9.07 -8.43 7.95
C MET A 121 -10.57 -8.55 8.27
N ASN A 122 -11.41 -7.61 7.84
CA ASN A 122 -12.86 -7.64 8.05
C ASN A 122 -13.65 -7.95 6.77
N LEU A 123 -12.99 -8.31 5.65
CA LEU A 123 -13.70 -8.60 4.37
C LEU A 123 -14.63 -9.80 4.44
N ASP A 124 -14.44 -10.71 5.40
CA ASP A 124 -15.27 -11.90 5.63
C ASP A 124 -16.28 -11.73 6.78
N ARG A 125 -16.25 -10.59 7.48
CA ARG A 125 -17.13 -10.27 8.63
C ARG A 125 -18.52 -9.80 8.21
N PHE A 126 -19.21 -10.63 7.43
CA PHE A 126 -20.59 -10.38 7.02
C PHE A 126 -21.58 -10.35 8.20
N ASP A 127 -21.21 -10.93 9.34
CA ASP A 127 -21.96 -10.90 10.60
C ASP A 127 -22.13 -9.49 11.18
N LEU A 128 -21.14 -8.61 10.99
CA LEU A 128 -21.19 -7.22 11.47
C LEU A 128 -21.99 -6.30 10.55
N ALA A 129 -22.19 -6.68 9.28
CA ALA A 129 -22.96 -5.88 8.32
C ALA A 129 -24.47 -5.86 8.66
N SER A 130 -24.96 -6.88 9.38
CA SER A 130 -26.35 -6.98 9.85
C SER A 130 -26.70 -6.11 11.07
N ASP A 131 -25.72 -5.50 11.73
CA ASP A 131 -25.94 -4.77 12.99
C ASP A 131 -26.06 -3.24 12.81
N ARG A 132 -26.32 -2.77 11.59
CA ARG A 132 -26.70 -1.36 11.38
C ARG A 132 -28.14 -1.20 11.88
N PRO A 133 -28.43 -0.43 12.93
CA PRO A 133 -29.79 -0.26 13.40
C PRO A 133 -30.63 0.41 12.31
N THR A 134 -31.46 -0.37 11.63
CA THR A 134 -32.65 0.10 10.91
C THR A 134 -33.66 0.58 11.95
N LYS A 135 -33.41 1.73 12.56
CA LYS A 135 -34.40 2.46 13.34
C LYS A 135 -34.49 3.88 12.82
N ILE A 136 -35.36 4.09 11.85
CA ILE A 136 -36.25 5.25 11.94
C ILE A 136 -37.34 4.80 12.91
N PRO A 137 -37.43 5.36 14.12
CA PRO A 137 -38.51 5.02 15.02
C PRO A 137 -39.83 5.54 14.41
N ALA A 138 -40.83 4.66 14.36
CA ALA A 138 -42.14 4.93 13.74
C ALA A 138 -43.01 5.92 14.54
N ASP A 139 -42.45 6.60 15.55
CA ASP A 139 -43.14 7.48 16.49
C ASP A 139 -42.97 8.98 16.21
N LEU A 140 -42.14 9.36 15.22
CA LEU A 140 -41.93 10.77 14.84
C LEU A 140 -42.85 11.29 13.73
N ALA A 141 -43.84 10.51 13.27
CA ALA A 141 -44.88 10.99 12.35
C ALA A 141 -46.05 11.65 13.12
N VAL A 142 -45.75 12.68 13.92
CA VAL A 142 -46.77 13.47 14.62
C VAL A 142 -47.12 14.72 13.79
N THR A 143 -48.42 14.82 13.48
CA THR A 143 -49.21 15.99 13.07
C THR A 143 -48.90 16.65 11.73
N ALA A 144 -49.68 16.25 10.72
CA ALA A 144 -50.03 17.13 9.60
C ALA A 144 -50.78 18.37 10.14
N VAL A 145 -50.21 19.53 9.87
CA VAL A 145 -50.84 20.85 10.02
C VAL A 145 -51.98 20.96 9.00
N PRO A 146 -53.22 21.33 9.36
CA PRO A 146 -54.23 21.65 8.36
C PRO A 146 -54.01 23.08 7.85
N ALA A 147 -53.95 23.26 6.53
CA ALA A 147 -53.90 24.55 5.88
C ALA A 147 -55.22 24.80 5.13
N ALA A 148 -55.85 25.94 5.47
CA ALA A 148 -56.86 26.74 4.75
C ALA A 148 -58.13 26.04 4.23
#